data_AF-A0A519TPM7-F1
#
_entry.id   AF-A0A519TPM7-F1
#
_cell.length_a   1.000
_cell.length_b   1.000
_cell.length_c   1.000
_cell.angle_alpha   90.00
_cell.angle_beta   90.00
_cell.angle_gamma   90.00
#
_symmetry.space_group_name_H-M   'P 1'
#
loop_
_entity.id
_entity.type
_entity.pdbx_description
1 polymer ?
#
loop_
_entity_poly.entity_id
_entity_poly.type
_entity_poly.pdbx_seq_one_letter_code
_entity_poly.pdbx_strand_id
1 'polypeptide(L)'
;MDQTYDDLKRVLVKRGLASHNDVNDKVFYKEDELHVVLVHEGSKSELVENIREDLIKVSYGFDFKLTLNGKEKTIRYPLLTDKIKEFNYKRIYKDAFLMATIITILYVCVMVILVSSINQDPSQVTNISDKLLDVSALISSFVITYLTSKVLTVRQEKLNRVEKIKELSNKLTEFRRICHVILESWQFWQPSEAQRAHGKHVATQITFNDLHYLNTYDDRYDEIHGLMNYETYGEIKPKFVLQIATLCKSKDIYTHNRLFLGMDFLANYIYSGKELEDWQFLQDNNMFWYVFENEWQDYENSFNFNISDHDKRRISKCAGRLDNLLANKDFTKELLVSASQIAENEIIPQLTILVKKNEAKQSFMIKYLLICFSGIFVFGVLLQVILGLFLSSLVVSYIAIIAVTAIVIHILISLPAILKNEITFRPKYDYH
;
A
#
# COMPACT_ATOMS: atom_id res chain seq x y z
N MET A 1 22.18 9.55 -9.53
CA MET A 1 21.50 10.57 -10.37
C MET A 1 21.07 9.96 -11.69
N ASP A 2 21.81 8.97 -12.21
CA ASP A 2 21.53 8.32 -13.50
C ASP A 2 20.30 7.38 -13.55
N GLN A 3 19.90 6.77 -12.43
CA GLN A 3 18.83 5.75 -12.48
C GLN A 3 17.48 6.33 -12.93
N THR A 4 17.12 7.54 -12.49
CA THR A 4 15.89 8.22 -12.92
C THR A 4 15.93 8.62 -14.39
N TYR A 5 17.10 9.00 -14.89
CA TYR A 5 17.33 9.36 -16.29
C TYR A 5 17.18 8.14 -17.21
N ASP A 6 17.79 7.02 -16.83
CA ASP A 6 17.71 5.76 -17.58
C ASP A 6 16.34 5.09 -17.49
N ASP A 7 15.67 5.20 -16.34
CA ASP A 7 14.29 4.73 -16.18
C ASP A 7 13.33 5.52 -17.08
N LEU A 8 13.54 6.83 -17.20
CA LEU A 8 12.69 7.69 -18.04
C LEU A 8 12.88 7.40 -19.54
N LYS A 9 14.12 7.21 -19.99
CA LYS A 9 14.39 6.78 -21.37
C LYS A 9 13.72 5.45 -21.68
N ARG A 10 13.85 4.48 -20.76
CA ARG A 10 13.21 3.16 -20.90
C ARG A 10 11.69 3.27 -20.95
N VAL A 11 11.09 4.13 -20.14
CA VAL A 11 9.63 4.34 -20.15
C VAL A 11 9.16 4.98 -21.44
N LEU A 12 9.82 6.03 -21.94
CA LEU A 12 9.41 6.69 -23.19
C LEU A 12 9.54 5.76 -24.40
N VAL A 13 10.61 4.97 -24.43
CA VAL A 13 10.82 3.96 -25.48
C VAL A 13 9.81 2.84 -25.39
N LYS A 14 9.58 2.28 -24.19
CA LYS A 14 8.58 1.23 -23.95
C LYS A 14 7.16 1.68 -24.28
N ARG A 15 6.87 2.97 -24.15
CA ARG A 15 5.55 3.57 -24.41
C ARG A 15 5.40 4.10 -25.84
N GLY A 16 6.41 3.94 -26.70
CA GLY A 16 6.36 4.38 -28.11
C GLY A 16 6.44 5.91 -28.30
N LEU A 17 6.74 6.67 -27.24
CA LEU A 17 6.86 8.13 -27.27
C LEU A 17 8.24 8.60 -27.78
N ALA A 18 9.21 7.68 -27.78
CA ALA A 18 10.52 7.82 -28.41
C ALA A 18 10.95 6.48 -28.99
N SER A 19 11.75 6.51 -30.05
CA SER A 19 12.57 5.39 -30.50
C SER A 19 13.87 5.32 -29.69
N HIS A 20 14.60 4.21 -29.78
CA HIS A 20 15.92 4.08 -29.15
C HIS A 20 16.94 5.11 -29.70
N ASN A 21 16.70 5.65 -30.90
CA ASN A 21 17.63 6.52 -31.60
C ASN A 21 17.41 8.02 -31.30
N ASP A 22 16.19 8.44 -30.94
CA ASP A 22 15.81 9.84 -30.66
C ASP A 22 15.53 10.11 -29.17
N VAL A 23 15.55 9.09 -28.31
CA VAL A 23 15.28 9.26 -26.87
C VAL A 23 16.29 10.17 -26.16
N ASN A 24 17.53 10.24 -26.66
CA ASN A 24 18.56 11.13 -26.11
C ASN A 24 18.32 12.60 -26.46
N ASP A 25 17.66 12.87 -27.59
CA ASP A 25 17.30 14.21 -28.04
C ASP A 25 16.00 14.68 -27.37
N LYS A 26 15.16 13.73 -26.95
CA LYS A 26 13.90 13.99 -26.23
C LYS A 26 14.07 14.08 -24.71
N VAL A 27 15.12 13.48 -24.13
CA VAL A 27 15.38 13.50 -22.69
C VAL A 27 16.82 13.93 -22.40
N PHE A 28 16.97 15.16 -21.93
CA PHE A 28 18.29 15.73 -21.66
C PHE A 28 18.30 16.60 -20.42
N TYR A 29 19.49 16.75 -19.82
CA TYR A 29 19.72 17.69 -18.73
C TYR A 29 20.13 19.05 -19.29
N LYS A 30 19.55 20.11 -18.74
CA LYS A 30 20.00 21.48 -18.95
C LYS A 30 19.82 22.25 -17.65
N GLU A 31 20.92 22.84 -17.16
CA GLU A 31 20.94 23.67 -15.94
C GLU A 31 20.37 22.95 -14.70
N ASP A 32 20.83 21.70 -14.47
CA ASP A 32 20.37 20.81 -13.37
C ASP A 32 18.89 20.40 -13.41
N GLU A 33 18.16 20.76 -14.47
CA GLU A 33 16.79 20.35 -14.72
C GLU A 33 16.73 19.28 -15.82
N LEU A 34 15.85 18.28 -15.64
CA LEU A 34 15.59 17.23 -16.62
C LEU A 34 14.46 17.65 -17.54
N HIS A 35 14.74 17.78 -18.84
CA HIS A 35 13.78 18.21 -19.85
C HIS A 35 13.27 17.01 -20.65
N VAL A 36 11.97 17.00 -20.93
CA VAL A 36 11.31 16.01 -21.78
C VAL A 36 10.58 16.72 -22.91
N VAL A 37 10.91 16.40 -24.15
CA VAL A 37 10.29 16.98 -25.34
C VAL A 37 9.36 15.96 -26.00
N LEU A 38 8.07 16.27 -26.03
CA LEU A 38 7.05 15.50 -26.75
C LEU A 38 6.52 16.36 -27.91
N VAL A 39 6.57 15.81 -29.12
CA VAL A 39 6.12 16.51 -30.33
C VAL A 39 4.80 15.86 -30.77
N HIS A 40 3.76 16.69 -30.91
CA HIS A 40 2.46 16.25 -31.43
C HIS A 40 2.11 17.09 -32.67
N GLU A 41 1.60 16.43 -33.70
CA GLU A 41 1.06 17.07 -34.91
C GLU A 41 -0.44 16.79 -35.00
N GLY A 42 -1.24 17.79 -35.36
CA GLY A 42 -2.70 17.63 -35.49
C GLY A 42 -3.48 18.94 -35.32
N SER A 43 -4.80 18.87 -35.48
CA SER A 43 -5.70 19.99 -35.22
C SER A 43 -5.70 20.38 -33.73
N LYS A 44 -6.09 21.61 -33.38
CA LYS A 44 -6.03 22.11 -31.99
C LYS A 44 -6.81 21.23 -30.99
N SER A 45 -7.92 20.61 -31.41
CA SER A 45 -8.70 19.68 -30.59
C SER A 45 -7.99 18.34 -30.40
N GLU A 46 -7.44 17.77 -31.48
CA GLU A 46 -6.63 16.53 -31.42
C GLU A 46 -5.36 16.74 -30.60
N LEU A 47 -4.73 17.92 -30.70
CA LEU A 47 -3.55 18.26 -29.92
C LEU A 47 -3.86 18.25 -28.43
N VAL A 48 -5.00 18.81 -28.01
CA VAL A 48 -5.41 18.86 -26.60
C VAL A 48 -5.72 17.47 -26.05
N GLU A 49 -6.34 16.61 -26.86
CA GLU A 49 -6.69 15.23 -26.50
C GLU A 49 -5.43 14.34 -26.43
N ASN A 50 -4.56 14.42 -27.44
CA ASN A 50 -3.30 13.67 -27.49
C ASN A 50 -2.33 14.12 -26.40
N ILE A 51 -2.23 15.43 -26.14
CA ILE A 51 -1.46 15.98 -25.02
C ILE A 51 -2.05 15.49 -23.69
N ARG A 52 -3.38 15.40 -23.55
CA ARG A 52 -4.02 14.91 -22.32
C ARG A 52 -3.73 13.42 -22.11
N GLU A 53 -3.87 12.58 -23.14
CA GLU A 53 -3.56 11.16 -23.05
C GLU A 53 -2.09 10.90 -22.76
N ASP A 54 -1.18 11.59 -23.44
CA ASP A 54 0.24 11.38 -23.26
C ASP A 54 0.76 12.02 -21.96
N LEU A 55 0.16 13.12 -21.50
CA LEU A 55 0.35 13.61 -20.14
C LEU A 55 -0.15 12.58 -19.13
N ILE A 56 -1.32 11.96 -19.28
CA ILE A 56 -1.80 10.90 -18.36
C ILE A 56 -0.84 9.71 -18.35
N LYS A 57 -0.26 9.34 -19.50
CA LYS A 57 0.73 8.25 -19.62
C LYS A 57 2.07 8.58 -18.96
N VAL A 58 2.45 9.86 -18.87
CA VAL A 58 3.75 10.33 -18.34
C VAL A 58 3.61 11.04 -16.96
N SER A 59 2.39 11.36 -16.49
CA SER A 59 2.12 12.25 -15.35
C SER A 59 2.44 11.68 -13.97
N TYR A 60 3.27 10.64 -13.86
CA TYR A 60 3.89 10.28 -12.59
C TYR A 60 5.09 11.15 -12.22
N GLY A 61 4.94 12.47 -12.39
CA GLY A 61 5.75 13.46 -11.71
C GLY A 61 6.84 14.11 -12.56
N PHE A 62 6.46 14.97 -13.52
CA PHE A 62 7.38 15.85 -14.23
C PHE A 62 6.75 17.25 -14.42
N ASP A 63 7.57 18.29 -14.45
CA ASP A 63 7.16 19.65 -14.85
C ASP A 63 7.20 19.71 -16.39
N PHE A 64 6.08 20.08 -17.03
CA PHE A 64 6.00 20.09 -18.50
C PHE A 64 6.06 21.51 -19.02
N LYS A 65 7.02 21.80 -19.90
CA LYS A 65 7.00 23.02 -20.73
C LYS A 65 6.23 22.72 -22.01
N LEU A 66 5.12 23.43 -22.19
CA LEU A 66 4.28 23.30 -23.37
C LEU A 66 4.50 24.51 -24.27
N THR A 67 5.02 24.30 -25.48
CA THR A 67 5.24 25.38 -26.44
C THR A 67 4.18 25.32 -27.53
N LEU A 68 3.25 26.27 -27.52
CA LEU A 68 2.18 26.40 -28.52
C LEU A 68 2.45 27.66 -29.35
N ASN A 69 2.63 27.50 -30.67
CA ASN A 69 2.84 28.61 -31.61
C ASN A 69 3.94 29.60 -31.17
N GLY A 70 5.08 29.08 -30.68
CA GLY A 70 6.21 29.90 -30.22
C GLY A 70 6.03 30.57 -28.86
N LYS A 71 4.93 30.30 -28.13
CA LYS A 71 4.73 30.76 -26.75
C LYS A 71 4.88 29.59 -25.78
N GLU A 72 5.86 29.70 -24.88
CA GLU A 72 6.08 28.74 -23.80
C GLU A 72 5.08 28.94 -22.67
N LYS A 73 4.47 27.85 -22.20
CA LYS A 73 3.65 27.81 -20.98
C LYS A 73 4.04 26.58 -20.15
N THR A 74 4.58 26.81 -18.97
CA THR A 74 4.92 25.73 -18.03
C THR A 74 3.67 25.27 -17.29
N ILE A 75 3.33 23.99 -17.38
CA ILE A 75 2.24 23.35 -16.63
C ILE A 75 2.88 22.55 -15.51
N ARG A 76 2.63 22.96 -14.26
CA ARG A 76 3.18 22.34 -13.06
C ARG A 76 2.17 21.37 -12.47
N TYR A 77 2.49 20.07 -12.47
CA TYR A 77 1.64 19.06 -11.83
C TYR A 77 2.00 18.93 -10.33
N PRO A 78 1.03 19.05 -9.41
CA PRO A 78 1.30 19.11 -7.96
C PRO A 78 1.94 17.82 -7.40
N LEU A 79 1.70 16.67 -8.04
CA LEU A 79 2.20 15.35 -7.62
C LEU A 79 3.74 15.23 -7.59
N LEU A 80 4.47 16.01 -8.39
CA LEU A 80 5.94 15.99 -8.37
C LEU A 80 6.51 16.84 -7.24
N THR A 81 5.92 17.99 -6.95
CA THR A 81 6.38 18.85 -5.85
C THR A 81 6.34 18.07 -4.54
N ASP A 82 5.30 17.26 -4.34
CA ASP A 82 5.16 16.42 -3.16
C ASP A 82 6.11 15.22 -3.17
N LYS A 83 6.37 14.59 -4.33
CA LYS A 83 7.37 13.52 -4.46
C LYS A 83 8.82 14.01 -4.30
N ILE A 84 9.17 15.20 -4.81
CA ILE A 84 10.48 15.83 -4.66
C ILE A 84 10.68 16.25 -3.20
N LYS A 85 9.65 16.81 -2.55
CA LYS A 85 9.67 17.05 -1.11
C LYS A 85 9.88 15.75 -0.34
N GLU A 86 9.16 14.67 -0.68
CA GLU A 86 9.34 13.35 -0.05
C GLU A 86 10.75 12.77 -0.26
N PHE A 87 11.30 12.90 -1.47
CA PHE A 87 12.65 12.42 -1.81
C PHE A 87 13.74 13.21 -1.08
N ASN A 88 13.67 14.54 -1.14
CA ASN A 88 14.60 15.41 -0.42
C ASN A 88 14.50 15.20 1.09
N TYR A 89 13.31 14.93 1.61
CA TYR A 89 13.10 14.62 3.02
C TYR A 89 13.73 13.28 3.43
N LYS A 90 13.49 12.21 2.66
CA LYS A 90 14.13 10.90 2.86
C LYS A 90 15.65 11.00 2.78
N ARG A 91 16.17 11.86 1.90
CA ARG A 91 17.61 12.15 1.77
C ARG A 91 18.15 12.88 2.99
N ILE A 92 17.55 14.00 3.40
CA ILE A 92 17.96 14.78 4.58
C ILE A 92 17.96 13.90 5.85
N TYR A 93 16.97 13.03 6.02
CA TYR A 93 16.92 12.08 7.13
C TYR A 93 18.08 11.08 7.10
N LYS A 94 18.31 10.46 5.93
CA LYS A 94 19.39 9.50 5.74
C LYS A 94 20.75 10.16 5.99
N ASP A 95 20.92 11.39 5.53
CA ASP A 95 22.14 12.18 5.69
C ASP A 95 22.35 12.56 7.16
N ALA A 96 21.30 12.98 7.89
CA ALA A 96 21.38 13.29 9.31
C ALA A 96 21.71 12.06 10.17
N PHE A 97 21.10 10.91 9.88
CA PHE A 97 21.41 9.66 10.56
C PHE A 97 22.83 9.16 10.26
N LEU A 98 23.28 9.31 9.01
CA LEU A 98 24.63 8.96 8.59
C LEU A 98 25.66 9.88 9.25
N MET A 99 25.40 11.18 9.34
CA MET A 99 26.23 12.13 10.09
C MET A 99 26.29 11.79 11.57
N ALA A 100 25.15 11.44 12.20
CA ALA A 100 25.14 10.98 13.59
C ALA A 100 26.01 9.73 13.78
N THR A 101 25.98 8.80 12.83
CA THR A 101 26.79 7.57 12.85
C THR A 101 28.28 7.88 12.72
N ILE A 102 28.66 8.77 11.79
CA ILE A 102 30.05 9.20 11.60
C ILE A 102 30.58 9.88 12.87
N ILE A 103 29.82 10.79 13.47
CA ILE A 103 30.19 11.49 14.70
C ILE A 103 30.37 10.48 15.84
N THR A 104 29.50 9.48 15.93
CA THR A 104 29.59 8.42 16.94
C THR A 104 30.85 7.57 16.76
N ILE A 105 31.17 7.18 15.53
CA ILE A 105 32.40 6.42 15.23
C ILE A 105 33.64 7.25 15.57
N LEU A 106 33.67 8.52 15.16
CA LEU A 106 34.78 9.43 15.48
C LEU A 106 34.95 9.57 17.00
N TYR A 107 33.85 9.72 17.74
CA TYR A 107 33.85 9.77 19.19
C TYR A 107 34.44 8.49 19.80
N VAL A 108 34.03 7.31 19.33
CA VAL A 108 34.57 6.03 19.81
C VAL A 108 36.08 5.95 19.55
N CYS A 109 36.54 6.30 18.35
CA CYS A 109 37.96 6.29 18.01
C CYS A 109 38.78 7.22 18.92
N VAL A 110 38.30 8.46 19.14
CA VAL A 110 38.96 9.43 20.02
C VAL A 110 39.01 8.90 21.46
N MET A 111 37.91 8.34 21.96
CA MET A 111 37.88 7.80 23.32
C MET A 111 38.81 6.60 23.51
N VAL A 112 38.90 5.70 22.53
CA VAL A 112 39.84 4.57 22.58
C VAL A 112 41.30 5.05 22.63
N ILE A 113 41.65 6.08 21.84
CA ILE A 113 43.00 6.68 21.85
C ILE A 113 43.28 7.34 23.20
N LEU A 114 42.32 8.10 23.74
CA LEU A 114 42.46 8.78 25.04
C LEU A 114 42.64 7.77 26.18
N VAL A 115 41.84 6.70 26.21
CA VAL A 115 41.98 5.63 27.22
C VAL A 115 43.33 4.93 27.09
N SER A 116 43.81 4.70 25.87
CA SER A 116 45.12 4.06 25.65
C SER A 116 46.31 4.94 26.07
N SER A 117 46.09 6.26 26.15
CA SER A 117 47.15 7.25 26.42
C SER A 117 47.25 7.65 27.89
N ILE A 118 46.29 7.24 28.75
CA ILE A 118 46.25 7.65 30.14
C ILE A 118 46.45 6.44 31.08
N ASN A 119 47.53 6.46 31.87
CA ASN A 119 47.68 5.60 33.04
C ASN A 119 46.82 6.15 34.18
N GLN A 120 45.57 5.67 34.29
CA GLN A 120 44.66 6.11 35.35
C GLN A 120 44.68 5.19 36.58
N ASP A 121 44.44 5.80 37.73
CA ASP A 121 44.17 5.11 39.00
C ASP A 121 42.85 4.32 38.90
N PRO A 122 42.85 3.01 39.19
CA PRO A 122 41.65 2.17 39.22
C PRO A 122 40.48 2.76 40.02
N SER A 123 40.75 3.55 41.07
CA SER A 123 39.73 4.17 41.92
C SER A 123 38.85 5.20 41.19
N GLN A 124 39.38 5.85 40.15
CA GLN A 124 38.62 6.82 39.35
C GLN A 124 37.68 6.12 38.38
N VAL A 125 38.10 4.97 37.84
CA VAL A 125 37.32 4.18 36.88
C VAL A 125 36.10 3.57 37.55
N THR A 126 36.25 3.04 38.77
CA THR A 126 35.13 2.52 39.55
C THR A 126 34.10 3.59 39.86
N ASN A 127 34.53 4.79 40.28
CA ASN A 127 33.63 5.91 40.54
C ASN A 127 32.85 6.37 39.29
N ILE A 128 33.47 6.36 38.11
CA ILE A 128 32.81 6.67 36.85
C ILE A 128 31.82 5.55 36.49
N SER A 129 32.22 4.30 36.70
CA SER A 129 31.41 3.11 36.44
C SER A 129 30.12 3.10 37.25
N ASP A 130 30.20 3.41 38.55
CA ASP A 130 29.04 3.45 39.45
C ASP A 130 28.05 4.53 39.02
N LYS A 131 28.54 5.73 38.72
CA LYS A 131 27.71 6.81 38.17
C LYS A 131 27.07 6.44 36.83
N LEU A 132 27.80 5.72 35.99
CA LEU A 132 27.29 5.25 34.70
C LEU A 132 26.21 4.18 34.87
N LEU A 133 26.33 3.32 35.88
CA LEU A 133 25.28 2.36 36.23
C LEU A 133 24.00 3.09 36.64
N ASP A 134 24.09 4.11 37.49
CA ASP A 134 22.95 4.93 37.91
C ASP A 134 22.27 5.62 36.71
N VAL A 135 23.07 6.28 35.86
CA VAL A 135 22.57 6.98 34.67
C VAL A 135 21.97 6.00 33.66
N SER A 136 22.61 4.84 33.44
CA SER A 136 22.12 3.81 32.52
C SER A 136 20.80 3.22 33.02
N ALA A 137 20.69 2.91 34.31
CA ALA A 137 19.47 2.43 34.92
C ALA A 137 18.32 3.45 34.76
N LEU A 138 18.59 4.74 34.99
CA LEU A 138 17.63 5.81 34.82
C LEU A 138 17.17 5.95 33.36
N ILE A 139 18.12 6.00 32.40
CA ILE A 139 17.80 6.10 30.97
C ILE A 139 17.00 4.87 30.51
N SER A 140 17.42 3.67 30.90
CA SER A 140 16.71 2.43 30.62
C SER A 140 15.28 2.47 31.13
N SER A 141 15.05 2.97 32.35
CA SER A 141 13.71 3.12 32.93
C SER A 141 12.81 4.06 32.12
N PHE A 142 13.35 5.20 31.65
CA PHE A 142 12.60 6.10 30.78
C PHE A 142 12.28 5.48 29.42
N VAL A 143 13.26 4.83 28.79
CA VAL A 143 13.08 4.22 27.47
C VAL A 143 12.09 3.05 27.53
N ILE A 144 12.17 2.18 28.54
CA ILE A 144 11.22 1.06 28.67
C ILE A 144 9.81 1.56 28.97
N THR A 145 9.66 2.61 29.78
CA THR A 145 8.36 3.25 30.05
C THR A 145 7.75 3.82 28.77
N TYR A 146 8.56 4.54 27.99
CA TYR A 146 8.14 5.08 26.69
C TYR A 146 7.75 3.98 25.69
N LEU A 147 8.60 2.96 25.53
CA LEU A 147 8.35 1.83 24.63
C LEU A 147 7.07 1.09 25.03
N THR A 148 6.87 0.83 26.32
CA THR A 148 5.66 0.19 26.84
C THR A 148 4.43 1.04 26.55
N SER A 149 4.48 2.33 26.86
CA SER A 149 3.41 3.28 26.56
C SER A 149 3.06 3.28 25.07
N LYS A 150 4.06 3.36 24.18
CA LYS A 150 3.85 3.33 22.73
C LYS A 150 3.27 2.01 22.23
N VAL A 151 3.75 0.88 22.73
CA VAL A 151 3.19 -0.44 22.38
C VAL A 151 1.71 -0.53 22.79
N LEU A 152 1.38 -0.05 23.99
CA LEU A 152 -0.01 -0.01 24.47
C LEU A 152 -0.87 0.93 23.62
N THR A 153 -0.38 2.14 23.29
CA THR A 153 -1.09 3.09 22.42
C THR A 153 -1.35 2.49 21.04
N VAL A 154 -0.32 1.94 20.39
CA VAL A 154 -0.47 1.32 19.05
C VAL A 154 -1.46 0.16 19.12
N ARG A 155 -1.39 -0.68 20.16
CA ARG A 155 -2.35 -1.77 20.36
C ARG A 155 -3.77 -1.24 20.53
N GLN A 156 -3.97 -0.20 21.33
CA GLN A 156 -5.28 0.39 21.56
C GLN A 156 -5.84 1.00 20.26
N GLU A 157 -5.02 1.73 19.51
CA GLU A 157 -5.40 2.28 18.21
C GLU A 157 -5.78 1.18 17.20
N LYS A 158 -5.03 0.07 17.18
CA LYS A 158 -5.36 -1.11 16.37
C LYS A 158 -6.71 -1.70 16.78
N LEU A 159 -6.96 -1.87 18.08
CA LEU A 159 -8.24 -2.38 18.60
C LEU A 159 -9.41 -1.46 18.25
N ASN A 160 -9.24 -0.15 18.39
CA ASN A 160 -10.27 0.83 18.04
C ASN A 160 -10.62 0.77 16.54
N ARG A 161 -9.65 0.48 15.65
CA ARG A 161 -9.90 0.30 14.21
C ARG A 161 -10.59 -1.02 13.88
N VAL A 162 -10.36 -2.08 14.66
CA VAL A 162 -10.89 -3.43 14.38
C VAL A 162 -12.42 -3.43 14.33
N GLU A 163 -13.11 -2.64 15.16
CA GLU A 163 -14.57 -2.56 15.12
C GLU A 163 -15.08 -2.05 13.77
N LYS A 164 -14.48 -0.96 13.26
CA LYS A 164 -14.83 -0.42 11.95
C LYS A 164 -14.46 -1.37 10.80
N ILE A 165 -13.30 -2.05 10.92
CA ILE A 165 -12.89 -3.08 9.96
C ILE A 165 -13.89 -4.23 9.92
N LYS A 166 -14.38 -4.68 11.08
CA LYS A 166 -15.41 -5.74 11.17
C LYS A 166 -16.72 -5.29 10.54
N GLU A 167 -17.18 -4.08 10.83
CA GLU A 167 -18.38 -3.51 10.23
C GLU A 167 -18.29 -3.51 8.69
N LEU A 168 -17.22 -2.93 8.14
CA LEU A 168 -17.00 -2.86 6.70
C LEU A 168 -16.79 -4.24 6.06
N SER A 169 -16.12 -5.17 6.76
CA SER A 169 -15.95 -6.54 6.28
C SER A 169 -17.29 -7.28 6.23
N ASN A 170 -18.15 -7.10 7.22
CA ASN A 170 -19.49 -7.68 7.20
C ASN A 170 -20.30 -7.11 6.02
N LYS A 171 -20.28 -5.79 5.81
CA LYS A 171 -20.92 -5.15 4.65
C LYS A 171 -20.39 -5.71 3.33
N LEU A 172 -19.07 -5.79 3.14
CA LEU A 172 -18.46 -6.39 1.95
C LEU A 172 -18.90 -7.84 1.74
N THR A 173 -19.04 -8.61 2.83
CA THR A 173 -19.52 -9.99 2.76
C THR A 173 -20.96 -10.07 2.25
N GLU A 174 -21.82 -9.14 2.64
CA GLU A 174 -23.19 -9.07 2.11
C GLU A 174 -23.20 -8.76 0.62
N PHE A 175 -22.33 -7.85 0.14
CA PHE A 175 -22.19 -7.63 -1.30
C PHE A 175 -21.70 -8.89 -2.03
N ARG A 176 -20.68 -9.58 -1.49
CA ARG A 176 -20.20 -10.85 -2.05
C ARG A 176 -21.30 -11.92 -2.09
N ARG A 177 -22.19 -11.96 -1.09
CA ARG A 177 -23.37 -12.85 -1.09
C ARG A 177 -24.32 -12.53 -2.23
N ILE A 178 -24.55 -11.25 -2.55
CA ILE A 178 -25.33 -10.83 -3.73
C ILE A 178 -24.66 -11.38 -4.99
N CYS A 179 -23.35 -11.14 -5.16
CA CYS A 179 -22.59 -11.65 -6.30
C CYS A 179 -22.70 -13.18 -6.43
N HIS A 180 -22.62 -13.91 -5.31
CA HIS A 180 -22.73 -15.37 -5.30
C HIS A 180 -24.11 -15.84 -5.74
N VAL A 181 -25.19 -15.22 -5.24
CA VAL A 181 -26.56 -15.58 -5.67
C VAL A 181 -26.75 -15.34 -7.17
N ILE A 182 -26.22 -14.22 -7.70
CA ILE A 182 -26.27 -13.90 -9.13
C ILE A 182 -25.46 -14.91 -9.96
N LEU A 183 -24.25 -15.24 -9.51
CA LEU A 183 -23.38 -16.21 -10.16
C LEU A 183 -24.00 -17.61 -10.20
N GLU A 184 -24.74 -18.00 -9.16
CA GLU A 184 -25.40 -19.30 -9.06
C GLU A 184 -26.80 -19.36 -9.69
N SER A 185 -27.45 -18.22 -9.92
CA SER A 185 -28.78 -18.17 -10.54
C SER A 185 -28.71 -18.52 -12.03
N TRP A 186 -29.23 -19.68 -12.42
CA TRP A 186 -29.35 -20.06 -13.83
C TRP A 186 -30.38 -19.20 -14.59
N GLN A 187 -31.38 -18.67 -13.90
CA GLN A 187 -32.45 -17.86 -14.50
C GLN A 187 -31.98 -16.48 -14.90
N PHE A 188 -30.97 -15.94 -14.20
CA PHE A 188 -30.46 -14.60 -14.41
C PHE A 188 -29.74 -14.44 -15.75
N TRP A 189 -29.01 -15.46 -16.21
CA TRP A 189 -28.20 -15.40 -17.43
C TRP A 189 -28.97 -15.94 -18.63
N GLN A 190 -29.13 -15.12 -19.68
CA GLN A 190 -29.86 -15.48 -20.90
C GLN A 190 -28.99 -15.28 -22.16
N PRO A 191 -29.19 -16.03 -23.25
CA PRO A 191 -29.96 -17.26 -23.41
C PRO A 191 -29.01 -18.46 -23.47
N SER A 192 -28.37 -18.86 -22.37
CA SER A 192 -27.86 -20.22 -22.19
C SER A 192 -27.17 -20.39 -20.83
N GLU A 193 -27.40 -21.55 -20.20
CA GLU A 193 -26.60 -22.01 -19.07
C GLU A 193 -25.12 -22.19 -19.45
N ALA A 194 -24.85 -22.53 -20.72
CA ALA A 194 -23.52 -22.75 -21.27
C ALA A 194 -22.59 -21.53 -21.13
N GLN A 195 -23.10 -20.30 -21.23
CA GLN A 195 -22.29 -19.08 -21.12
C GLN A 195 -21.85 -18.79 -19.69
N ARG A 196 -22.77 -18.97 -18.73
CA ARG A 196 -22.44 -18.91 -17.31
C ARG A 196 -21.41 -19.99 -16.97
N ALA A 197 -21.59 -21.21 -17.50
CA ALA A 197 -20.65 -22.30 -17.33
C ALA A 197 -19.27 -21.99 -17.95
N HIS A 198 -19.24 -21.38 -19.14
CA HIS A 198 -18.02 -20.91 -19.79
C HIS A 198 -17.31 -19.85 -18.96
N GLY A 199 -18.02 -18.80 -18.52
CA GLY A 199 -17.45 -17.76 -17.65
C GLY A 199 -16.93 -18.34 -16.32
N LYS A 200 -17.63 -19.30 -15.73
CA LYS A 200 -17.16 -20.03 -14.53
C LYS A 200 -15.89 -20.83 -14.83
N HIS A 201 -15.83 -21.50 -15.99
CA HIS A 201 -14.64 -22.22 -16.43
C HIS A 201 -13.46 -21.29 -16.63
N VAL A 202 -13.64 -20.14 -17.31
CA VAL A 202 -12.61 -19.10 -17.45
C VAL A 202 -12.13 -18.62 -16.08
N ALA A 203 -13.03 -18.40 -15.13
CA ALA A 203 -12.67 -17.99 -13.76
C ALA A 203 -11.87 -19.05 -12.96
N THR A 204 -11.80 -20.30 -13.43
CA THR A 204 -10.89 -21.33 -12.87
C THR A 204 -9.47 -21.20 -13.38
N GLN A 205 -9.28 -20.61 -14.57
CA GLN A 205 -7.98 -20.50 -15.23
C GLN A 205 -7.33 -19.14 -14.97
N ILE A 206 -8.13 -18.08 -14.96
CA ILE A 206 -7.64 -16.70 -14.81
C ILE A 206 -8.41 -15.94 -13.72
N THR A 207 -7.83 -14.83 -13.28
CA THR A 207 -8.48 -13.83 -12.42
C THR A 207 -8.87 -12.61 -13.24
N PHE A 208 -9.77 -11.79 -12.71
CA PHE A 208 -10.06 -10.51 -13.34
C PHE A 208 -8.83 -9.58 -13.37
N ASN A 209 -7.91 -9.73 -12.42
CA ASN A 209 -6.61 -9.05 -12.43
C ASN A 209 -5.76 -9.42 -13.65
N ASP A 210 -5.72 -10.70 -14.01
CA ASP A 210 -4.98 -11.16 -15.20
C ASP A 210 -5.51 -10.49 -16.47
N LEU A 211 -6.82 -10.28 -16.56
CA LEU A 211 -7.45 -9.59 -17.69
C LEU A 211 -7.21 -8.07 -17.64
N HIS A 212 -7.26 -7.44 -16.47
CA HIS A 212 -7.10 -5.99 -16.33
C HIS A 212 -5.68 -5.52 -16.62
N TYR A 213 -4.68 -6.28 -16.19
CA TYR A 213 -3.27 -5.98 -16.44
C TYR A 213 -2.73 -6.62 -17.73
N LEU A 214 -3.61 -7.29 -18.49
CA LEU A 214 -3.25 -7.91 -19.76
C LEU A 214 -2.75 -6.84 -20.73
N ASN A 215 -1.58 -7.07 -21.30
CA ASN A 215 -0.99 -6.22 -22.33
C ASN A 215 -0.73 -7.08 -23.57
N THR A 216 -0.77 -6.46 -24.76
CA THR A 216 -0.49 -7.14 -26.05
C THR A 216 0.89 -7.78 -26.14
N TYR A 217 1.78 -7.46 -25.19
CA TYR A 217 3.14 -8.01 -25.08
C TYR A 217 3.28 -9.05 -23.95
N ASP A 218 2.19 -9.45 -23.29
CA ASP A 218 2.19 -10.56 -22.33
C ASP A 218 2.13 -11.88 -23.11
N ASP A 219 2.98 -12.85 -22.76
CA ASP A 219 3.03 -14.16 -23.42
C ASP A 219 1.70 -14.92 -23.34
N ARG A 220 0.85 -14.58 -22.37
CA ARG A 220 -0.50 -15.15 -22.20
C ARG A 220 -1.61 -14.36 -22.91
N TYR A 221 -1.29 -13.32 -23.67
CA TYR A 221 -2.29 -12.45 -24.31
C TYR A 221 -3.25 -13.24 -25.21
N ASP A 222 -2.71 -14.00 -26.15
CA ASP A 222 -3.52 -14.79 -27.10
C ASP A 222 -4.33 -15.89 -26.41
N GLU A 223 -3.75 -16.51 -25.37
CA GLU A 223 -4.43 -17.52 -24.54
C GLU A 223 -5.63 -16.89 -23.82
N ILE A 224 -5.42 -15.77 -23.13
CA ILE A 224 -6.45 -15.10 -22.33
C ILE A 224 -7.55 -14.54 -23.24
N HIS A 225 -7.21 -13.89 -24.35
CA HIS A 225 -8.22 -13.45 -25.32
C HIS A 225 -8.97 -14.62 -25.96
N GLY A 226 -8.28 -15.72 -26.26
CA GLY A 226 -8.91 -16.95 -26.76
C GLY A 226 -9.92 -17.53 -25.76
N LEU A 227 -9.60 -17.52 -24.46
CA LEU A 227 -10.52 -17.96 -23.40
C LEU A 227 -11.75 -17.05 -23.27
N MET A 228 -11.58 -15.76 -23.51
CA MET A 228 -12.64 -14.75 -23.40
C MET A 228 -13.54 -14.67 -24.64
N ASN A 229 -13.03 -15.02 -25.81
CA ASN A 229 -13.76 -14.98 -27.07
C ASN A 229 -14.74 -16.14 -27.20
N TYR A 230 -16.03 -15.83 -27.02
CA TYR A 230 -17.14 -16.75 -27.27
C TYR A 230 -18.06 -16.17 -28.35
N GLU A 231 -18.20 -16.88 -29.48
CA GLU A 231 -18.75 -16.41 -30.77
C GLU A 231 -20.13 -15.74 -30.71
N THR A 232 -20.93 -15.95 -29.65
CA THR A 232 -22.35 -15.55 -29.61
C THR A 232 -22.64 -14.25 -28.85
N TYR A 233 -21.78 -13.80 -27.90
CA TYR A 233 -22.04 -12.59 -27.07
C TYR A 233 -20.79 -11.74 -26.78
N GLY A 234 -19.64 -12.08 -27.37
CA GLY A 234 -18.37 -11.36 -27.14
C GLY A 234 -17.81 -11.53 -25.72
N GLU A 235 -16.77 -10.74 -25.40
CA GLU A 235 -15.96 -10.89 -24.18
C GLU A 235 -16.67 -10.43 -22.88
N ILE A 236 -17.80 -9.72 -22.96
CA ILE A 236 -18.39 -8.99 -21.82
C ILE A 236 -19.08 -9.90 -20.80
N LYS A 237 -19.77 -10.96 -21.23
CA LYS A 237 -20.38 -11.94 -20.29
C LYS A 237 -19.32 -12.74 -19.52
N PRO A 238 -18.32 -13.36 -20.18
CA PRO A 238 -17.21 -13.99 -19.47
C PRO A 238 -16.50 -13.01 -18.53
N LYS A 239 -16.31 -11.74 -18.94
CA LYS A 239 -15.71 -10.69 -18.11
C LYS A 239 -16.53 -10.38 -16.86
N PHE A 240 -17.85 -10.27 -16.99
CA PHE A 240 -18.73 -10.02 -15.86
C PHE A 240 -18.76 -11.22 -14.90
N VAL A 241 -18.87 -12.44 -15.44
CA VAL A 241 -18.80 -13.68 -14.63
C VAL A 241 -17.45 -13.77 -13.91
N LEU A 242 -16.35 -13.42 -14.58
CA LEU A 242 -15.01 -13.42 -14.01
C LEU A 242 -14.88 -12.42 -12.84
N GLN A 243 -15.48 -11.24 -12.95
CA GLN A 243 -15.50 -10.24 -11.88
C GLN A 243 -16.21 -10.78 -10.63
N ILE A 244 -17.46 -11.21 -10.77
CA ILE A 244 -18.25 -11.72 -9.65
C ILE A 244 -17.66 -13.01 -9.08
N ALA A 245 -17.07 -13.86 -9.92
CA ALA A 245 -16.36 -15.06 -9.47
C ALA A 245 -15.10 -14.70 -8.68
N THR A 246 -14.34 -13.69 -9.10
CA THR A 246 -13.16 -13.19 -8.36
C THR A 246 -13.55 -12.69 -6.96
N LEU A 247 -14.69 -12.00 -6.84
CA LEU A 247 -15.26 -11.62 -5.55
C LEU A 247 -15.72 -12.83 -4.73
N CYS A 248 -16.24 -13.87 -5.37
CA CYS A 248 -16.73 -15.08 -4.69
C CYS A 248 -15.64 -16.11 -4.35
N LYS A 249 -14.39 -15.93 -4.83
CA LYS A 249 -13.26 -16.81 -4.48
C LYS A 249 -13.00 -16.78 -2.97
N SER A 250 -12.70 -17.94 -2.41
CA SER A 250 -12.34 -18.13 -1.00
C SER A 250 -11.21 -19.15 -0.87
N LYS A 251 -10.37 -18.99 0.15
CA LYS A 251 -9.15 -19.80 0.33
C LYS A 251 -9.43 -21.30 0.49
N ASP A 252 -10.56 -21.63 1.11
CA ASP A 252 -10.99 -23.01 1.33
C ASP A 252 -12.52 -23.15 1.31
N ILE A 253 -12.98 -24.41 1.25
CA ILE A 253 -14.40 -24.81 1.21
C ILE A 253 -15.13 -24.42 2.50
N TYR A 254 -14.45 -24.45 3.64
CA TYR A 254 -15.06 -24.12 4.93
C TYR A 254 -15.44 -22.64 5.00
N THR A 255 -14.51 -21.77 4.60
CA THR A 255 -14.68 -20.32 4.47
C THR A 255 -15.75 -20.01 3.43
N HIS A 256 -15.76 -20.71 2.29
CA HIS A 256 -16.81 -20.59 1.28
C HIS A 256 -18.20 -20.84 1.89
N ASN A 257 -18.37 -21.99 2.54
CA ASN A 257 -19.66 -22.40 3.10
C ASN A 257 -20.14 -21.43 4.18
N ARG A 258 -19.24 -20.91 5.01
CA ARG A 258 -19.58 -19.90 6.03
C ARG A 258 -20.02 -18.57 5.42
N LEU A 259 -19.37 -18.14 4.36
CA LEU A 259 -19.69 -16.87 3.71
C LEU A 259 -21.02 -16.96 2.94
N PHE A 260 -21.25 -18.04 2.20
CA PHE A 260 -22.29 -18.07 1.16
C PHE A 260 -23.49 -18.98 1.44
N LEU A 261 -23.32 -20.04 2.24
CA LEU A 261 -24.38 -21.02 2.53
C LEU A 261 -25.12 -20.76 3.84
N GLY A 262 -24.96 -19.57 4.42
CA GLY A 262 -25.88 -19.08 5.45
C GLY A 262 -25.73 -19.74 6.82
N MET A 263 -24.53 -20.18 7.21
CA MET A 263 -24.28 -20.34 8.64
C MET A 263 -24.47 -18.97 9.31
N ASP A 264 -25.49 -18.83 10.15
CA ASP A 264 -25.89 -17.58 10.84
C ASP A 264 -24.77 -16.95 11.70
N PHE A 265 -23.62 -17.62 11.81
CA PHE A 265 -22.42 -17.23 12.55
C PHE A 265 -21.44 -16.32 11.80
N LEU A 266 -21.94 -15.39 10.98
CA LEU A 266 -21.09 -14.40 10.32
C LEU A 266 -20.80 -13.23 11.27
N ALA A 267 -20.17 -13.54 12.39
CA ALA A 267 -19.64 -12.54 13.30
C ALA A 267 -18.13 -12.42 13.02
N ASN A 268 -17.75 -11.46 12.17
CA ASN A 268 -16.40 -10.87 12.14
C ASN A 268 -15.33 -11.60 11.30
N TYR A 269 -15.65 -12.10 10.10
CA TYR A 269 -14.57 -12.40 9.15
C TYR A 269 -13.87 -11.09 8.78
N ILE A 270 -12.55 -11.02 8.99
CA ILE A 270 -11.73 -9.85 8.64
C ILE A 270 -10.89 -10.23 7.42
N TYR A 271 -11.09 -9.50 6.33
CA TYR A 271 -10.31 -9.68 5.11
C TYR A 271 -8.86 -9.26 5.31
N SER A 272 -7.93 -10.08 4.82
CA SER A 272 -6.51 -9.71 4.81
C SER A 272 -6.22 -8.66 3.73
N GLY A 273 -5.16 -7.87 3.90
CA GLY A 273 -4.75 -6.87 2.91
C GLY A 273 -4.57 -7.45 1.50
N LYS A 274 -4.04 -8.68 1.41
CA LYS A 274 -3.87 -9.41 0.14
C LYS A 274 -5.20 -9.71 -0.57
N GLU A 275 -6.22 -10.13 0.16
CA GLU A 275 -7.54 -10.39 -0.43
C GLU A 275 -8.18 -9.11 -0.96
N LEU A 276 -7.96 -7.98 -0.26
CA LEU A 276 -8.49 -6.68 -0.69
C LEU A 276 -7.74 -6.12 -1.90
N GLU A 277 -6.42 -6.31 -1.99
CA GLU A 277 -5.60 -5.98 -3.17
C GLU A 277 -6.12 -6.68 -4.42
N ASP A 278 -6.54 -7.94 -4.30
CA ASP A 278 -7.20 -8.70 -5.36
C ASP A 278 -8.58 -8.15 -5.75
N TRP A 279 -9.10 -7.10 -5.10
CA TRP A 279 -10.40 -6.48 -5.42
C TRP A 279 -10.31 -4.96 -5.65
N GLN A 280 -9.13 -4.34 -5.50
CA GLN A 280 -8.99 -2.88 -5.63
C GLN A 280 -9.24 -2.37 -7.06
N PHE A 281 -9.02 -3.19 -8.10
CA PHE A 281 -9.23 -2.84 -9.50
C PHE A 281 -10.70 -2.56 -9.88
N LEU A 282 -11.64 -2.95 -9.01
CA LEU A 282 -13.06 -2.83 -9.28
C LEU A 282 -13.53 -1.38 -9.42
N GLN A 283 -12.81 -0.44 -8.80
CA GLN A 283 -13.14 1.00 -8.82
C GLN A 283 -13.27 1.58 -10.22
N ASP A 284 -12.41 1.15 -11.15
CA ASP A 284 -12.39 1.66 -12.52
C ASP A 284 -13.06 0.71 -13.53
N ASN A 285 -13.52 -0.47 -13.06
CA ASN A 285 -14.02 -1.55 -13.92
C ASN A 285 -15.29 -2.21 -13.40
N ASN A 286 -16.18 -1.44 -12.77
CA ASN A 286 -17.46 -1.93 -12.26
C ASN A 286 -18.31 -2.53 -13.39
N MET A 287 -18.39 -3.87 -13.49
CA MET A 287 -19.18 -4.49 -14.57
C MET A 287 -20.68 -4.37 -14.31
N PHE A 288 -21.12 -4.22 -13.06
CA PHE A 288 -22.53 -3.95 -12.77
C PHE A 288 -22.94 -2.60 -13.36
N TRP A 289 -22.18 -1.53 -13.09
CA TRP A 289 -22.45 -0.22 -13.66
C TRP A 289 -22.31 -0.22 -15.19
N TYR A 290 -21.22 -0.79 -15.70
CA TYR A 290 -20.97 -0.82 -17.15
C TYR A 290 -22.08 -1.55 -17.91
N VAL A 291 -22.53 -2.71 -17.43
CA VAL A 291 -23.53 -3.52 -18.12
C VAL A 291 -24.95 -3.00 -17.90
N PHE A 292 -25.30 -2.57 -16.68
CA PHE A 292 -26.68 -2.25 -16.33
C PHE A 292 -27.05 -0.76 -16.46
N GLU A 293 -26.06 0.12 -16.53
CA GLU A 293 -26.28 1.56 -16.67
C GLU A 293 -25.69 2.09 -17.98
N ASN A 294 -24.43 1.79 -18.31
CA ASN A 294 -23.76 2.33 -19.50
C ASN A 294 -24.21 1.64 -20.80
N GLU A 295 -24.17 0.32 -20.87
CA GLU A 295 -24.44 -0.46 -22.10
C GLU A 295 -25.74 -1.29 -22.03
N TRP A 296 -26.72 -0.89 -21.20
CA TRP A 296 -27.91 -1.71 -20.95
C TRP A 296 -28.68 -2.09 -22.22
N GLN A 297 -28.78 -1.17 -23.19
CA GLN A 297 -29.52 -1.40 -24.44
C GLN A 297 -28.96 -2.58 -25.24
N ASP A 298 -27.64 -2.76 -25.23
CA ASP A 298 -26.96 -3.84 -25.95
C ASP A 298 -27.06 -5.18 -25.21
N TYR A 299 -27.27 -5.15 -23.88
CA TYR A 299 -27.26 -6.33 -23.03
C TYR A 299 -28.60 -6.69 -22.37
N GLU A 300 -29.69 -5.96 -22.64
CA GLU A 300 -31.00 -6.21 -22.01
C GLU A 300 -31.45 -7.68 -22.19
N ASN A 301 -31.28 -8.23 -23.40
CA ASN A 301 -31.64 -9.61 -23.70
C ASN A 301 -30.69 -10.66 -23.09
N SER A 302 -29.60 -10.22 -22.47
CA SER A 302 -28.61 -11.08 -21.82
C SER A 302 -28.93 -11.40 -20.36
N PHE A 303 -29.85 -10.65 -19.74
CA PHE A 303 -30.15 -10.75 -18.32
C PHE A 303 -31.64 -10.81 -18.06
N ASN A 304 -32.06 -11.73 -17.21
CA ASN A 304 -33.44 -11.84 -16.77
C ASN A 304 -33.55 -11.50 -15.28
N PHE A 305 -34.19 -10.37 -14.99
CA PHE A 305 -34.44 -9.92 -13.62
C PHE A 305 -35.65 -10.60 -12.96
N ASN A 306 -36.46 -11.34 -13.73
CA ASN A 306 -37.54 -12.16 -13.19
C ASN A 306 -37.06 -13.55 -12.77
N ILE A 307 -36.15 -13.58 -11.79
CA ILE A 307 -35.63 -14.81 -11.17
C ILE A 307 -36.55 -15.30 -10.03
N SER A 308 -36.22 -16.44 -9.43
CA SER A 308 -36.95 -17.03 -8.31
C SER A 308 -37.13 -16.04 -7.15
N ASP A 309 -38.32 -16.03 -6.53
CA ASP A 309 -38.58 -15.14 -5.39
C ASP A 309 -37.68 -15.43 -4.19
N HIS A 310 -37.19 -16.67 -4.09
CA HIS A 310 -36.20 -17.04 -3.09
C HIS A 310 -34.90 -16.24 -3.27
N ASP A 311 -34.38 -16.17 -4.49
CA ASP A 311 -33.14 -15.46 -4.78
C ASP A 311 -33.32 -13.95 -4.71
N LYS A 312 -34.46 -13.42 -5.20
CA LYS A 312 -34.84 -12.00 -5.02
C LYS A 312 -34.83 -11.61 -3.54
N ARG A 313 -35.50 -12.38 -2.68
CA ARG A 313 -35.52 -12.13 -1.23
C ARG A 313 -34.13 -12.22 -0.60
N ARG A 314 -33.29 -13.18 -1.00
CA ARG A 314 -31.91 -13.28 -0.51
C ARG A 314 -31.10 -12.04 -0.88
N ILE A 315 -31.18 -11.59 -2.14
CA ILE A 315 -30.46 -10.41 -2.63
C ILE A 315 -30.94 -9.15 -1.90
N SER A 316 -32.25 -8.88 -1.83
CA SER A 316 -32.79 -7.71 -1.12
C SER A 316 -32.42 -7.71 0.36
N LYS A 317 -32.41 -8.88 1.03
CA LYS A 317 -31.97 -8.99 2.43
C LYS A 317 -30.49 -8.67 2.60
N CYS A 318 -29.63 -9.13 1.70
CA CYS A 318 -28.19 -8.80 1.73
C CYS A 318 -27.99 -7.31 1.43
N ALA A 319 -28.70 -6.76 0.45
CA ALA A 319 -28.63 -5.34 0.10
C ALA A 319 -29.02 -4.43 1.27
N GLY A 320 -30.10 -4.76 2.00
CA GLY A 320 -30.49 -4.01 3.20
C GLY A 320 -29.49 -4.11 4.36
N ARG A 321 -28.68 -5.18 4.43
CA ARG A 321 -27.59 -5.31 5.42
C ARG A 321 -26.30 -4.63 4.97
N LEU A 322 -26.09 -4.51 3.66
CA LEU A 322 -25.01 -3.75 3.06
C LEU A 322 -25.19 -2.26 3.37
N ASP A 323 -26.39 -1.74 3.07
CA ASP A 323 -26.76 -0.36 3.31
C ASP A 323 -28.26 -0.19 3.57
N ASN A 324 -28.61 0.66 4.54
CA ASN A 324 -29.99 0.89 4.96
C ASN A 324 -30.84 1.54 3.86
N LEU A 325 -30.25 2.32 2.94
CA LEU A 325 -30.96 2.93 1.82
C LEU A 325 -31.44 1.91 0.78
N LEU A 326 -30.91 0.68 0.84
CA LEU A 326 -31.31 -0.43 0.00
C LEU A 326 -32.30 -1.37 0.70
N ALA A 327 -32.57 -1.15 1.99
CA ALA A 327 -33.57 -1.92 2.72
C ALA A 327 -34.95 -1.67 2.11
N ASN A 328 -35.60 -2.73 1.62
CA ASN A 328 -36.91 -2.72 0.95
C ASN A 328 -36.92 -2.29 -0.52
N LYS A 329 -35.78 -2.15 -1.17
CA LYS A 329 -35.75 -2.05 -2.64
C LYS A 329 -36.00 -3.41 -3.28
N ASP A 330 -36.82 -3.42 -4.32
CA ASP A 330 -37.08 -4.59 -5.15
C ASP A 330 -35.82 -5.02 -5.90
N PHE A 331 -35.76 -6.29 -6.28
CA PHE A 331 -34.68 -6.80 -7.11
C PHE A 331 -34.78 -6.25 -8.53
N THR A 332 -34.02 -5.18 -8.79
CA THR A 332 -33.90 -4.54 -10.09
C THR A 332 -32.44 -4.31 -10.45
N LYS A 333 -32.18 -3.85 -11.68
CA LYS A 333 -30.84 -3.48 -12.12
C LYS A 333 -30.26 -2.33 -11.28
N GLU A 334 -31.09 -1.37 -10.91
CA GLU A 334 -30.71 -0.21 -10.10
C GLU A 334 -30.27 -0.63 -8.70
N LEU A 335 -30.89 -1.67 -8.12
CA LEU A 335 -30.45 -2.25 -6.85
C LEU A 335 -29.02 -2.78 -6.95
N LEU A 336 -28.73 -3.54 -8.01
CA LEU A 336 -27.42 -4.15 -8.21
C LEU A 336 -26.32 -3.12 -8.46
N VAL A 337 -26.60 -2.11 -9.28
CA VAL A 337 -25.66 -1.00 -9.53
C VAL A 337 -25.43 -0.19 -8.27
N SER A 338 -26.47 0.12 -7.50
CA SER A 338 -26.32 0.85 -6.23
C SER A 338 -25.47 0.05 -5.24
N ALA A 339 -25.70 -1.25 -5.13
CA ALA A 339 -24.95 -2.13 -4.24
C ALA A 339 -23.46 -2.24 -4.66
N SER A 340 -23.18 -2.35 -5.96
CA SER A 340 -21.79 -2.42 -6.46
C SER A 340 -21.05 -1.11 -6.26
N GLN A 341 -21.69 0.04 -6.52
CA GLN A 341 -21.08 1.35 -6.32
C GLN A 341 -20.74 1.60 -4.85
N ILE A 342 -21.63 1.24 -3.91
CA ILE A 342 -21.32 1.34 -2.47
C ILE A 342 -20.14 0.43 -2.11
N ALA A 343 -20.13 -0.82 -2.60
CA ALA A 343 -19.05 -1.74 -2.32
C ALA A 343 -17.69 -1.24 -2.84
N GLU A 344 -17.63 -0.76 -4.07
CA GLU A 344 -16.38 -0.41 -4.76
C GLU A 344 -15.87 0.99 -4.44
N ASN A 345 -16.76 1.98 -4.33
CA ASN A 345 -16.37 3.37 -4.12
C ASN A 345 -16.23 3.71 -2.63
N GLU A 346 -16.91 2.98 -1.74
CA GLU A 346 -16.89 3.27 -0.31
C GLU A 346 -16.25 2.13 0.51
N ILE A 347 -16.81 0.93 0.44
CA ILE A 347 -16.45 -0.14 1.39
C ILE A 347 -15.04 -0.67 1.15
N ILE A 348 -14.72 -1.13 -0.07
CA ILE A 348 -13.41 -1.69 -0.43
C ILE A 348 -12.27 -0.71 -0.15
N PRO A 349 -12.30 0.56 -0.62
CA PRO A 349 -11.22 1.51 -0.34
C PRO A 349 -11.05 1.79 1.15
N GLN A 350 -12.13 2.10 1.87
CA GLN A 350 -12.03 2.39 3.31
C GLN A 350 -11.53 1.16 4.09
N LEU A 351 -12.04 -0.03 3.78
CA LEU A 351 -11.60 -1.27 4.39
C LEU A 351 -10.12 -1.54 4.11
N THR A 352 -9.66 -1.31 2.87
CA THR A 352 -8.26 -1.51 2.51
C THR A 352 -7.34 -0.58 3.28
N ILE A 353 -7.67 0.72 3.38
CA ILE A 353 -6.90 1.70 4.14
C ILE A 353 -6.81 1.28 5.61
N LEU A 354 -7.92 0.89 6.22
CA LEU A 354 -7.96 0.50 7.63
C LEU A 354 -7.20 -0.79 7.90
N VAL A 355 -7.34 -1.80 7.04
CA VAL A 355 -6.60 -3.08 7.16
C VAL A 355 -5.11 -2.84 6.97
N LYS A 356 -4.68 -2.06 5.98
CA LYS A 356 -3.26 -1.68 5.79
C LYS A 356 -2.69 -0.97 7.02
N LYS A 357 -3.43 -0.02 7.61
CA LYS A 357 -3.03 0.65 8.87
C LYS A 357 -2.94 -0.32 10.05
N ASN A 358 -3.76 -1.37 10.07
CA ASN A 358 -3.76 -2.36 11.15
C ASN A 358 -2.64 -3.41 10.98
N GLU A 359 -2.34 -3.80 9.75
CA GLU A 359 -1.26 -4.72 9.37
C GLU A 359 0.11 -4.03 9.31
N ALA A 360 0.14 -2.69 9.32
CA ALA A 360 1.37 -1.90 9.32
C ALA A 360 2.36 -2.38 10.41
N LYS A 361 3.60 -2.61 9.96
CA LYS A 361 4.71 -3.04 10.81
C LYS A 361 5.05 -1.92 11.80
N GLN A 362 5.67 -2.30 12.93
CA GLN A 362 6.17 -1.35 13.92
C GLN A 362 7.03 -0.26 13.26
N SER A 363 6.88 0.98 13.75
CA SER A 363 7.63 2.11 13.23
C SER A 363 9.13 1.90 13.41
N PHE A 364 9.91 2.52 12.52
CA PHE A 364 11.36 2.49 12.59
C PHE A 364 11.87 3.00 13.95
N MET A 365 11.23 4.03 14.52
CA MET A 365 11.61 4.62 15.81
C MET A 365 11.52 3.60 16.95
N ILE A 366 10.45 2.79 17.00
CA ILE A 366 10.30 1.75 18.03
C ILE A 366 11.46 0.74 17.94
N LYS A 367 11.78 0.27 16.73
CA LYS A 367 12.88 -0.68 16.52
C LYS A 367 14.24 -0.08 16.88
N TYR A 368 14.48 1.16 16.46
CA TYR A 368 15.69 1.90 16.77
C TYR A 368 15.89 2.06 18.30
N LEU A 369 14.87 2.55 19.00
CA LEU A 369 14.92 2.72 20.45
C LEU A 369 15.10 1.39 21.19
N LEU A 370 14.53 0.29 20.68
CA LEU A 370 14.71 -1.04 21.25
C LEU A 370 16.15 -1.54 21.11
N ILE A 371 16.81 -1.30 19.97
CA ILE A 371 18.23 -1.63 19.78
C ILE A 371 19.11 -0.79 20.72
N CYS A 372 18.91 0.53 20.74
CA CYS A 372 19.66 1.42 21.62
C CYS A 372 19.47 1.07 23.11
N PHE A 373 18.24 0.80 23.52
CA PHE A 373 17.91 0.31 24.87
C PHE A 373 18.64 -0.99 25.19
N SER A 374 18.61 -1.97 24.27
CA SER A 374 19.29 -3.26 24.47
C SER A 374 20.79 -3.05 24.67
N GLY A 375 21.40 -2.15 23.90
CA GLY A 375 22.80 -1.76 24.08
C GLY A 375 23.08 -1.13 25.45
N ILE A 376 22.29 -0.13 25.86
CA ILE A 376 22.45 0.52 27.18
C ILE A 376 22.25 -0.49 28.31
N PHE A 377 21.27 -1.38 28.21
CA PHE A 377 21.01 -2.37 29.24
C PHE A 377 22.15 -3.40 29.35
N VAL A 378 22.66 -3.90 28.22
CA VAL A 378 23.77 -4.86 28.21
C VAL A 378 25.06 -4.24 28.72
N PHE A 379 25.48 -3.10 28.16
CA PHE A 379 26.77 -2.49 28.49
C PHE A 379 26.74 -1.64 29.76
N GLY A 380 25.64 -0.95 30.03
CA GLY A 380 25.52 -0.02 31.17
C GLY A 380 25.00 -0.65 32.46
N VAL A 381 24.28 -1.76 32.37
CA VAL A 381 23.70 -2.44 33.55
C VAL A 381 24.26 -3.85 33.72
N LEU A 382 23.93 -4.77 32.81
CA LEU A 382 24.29 -6.19 32.97
C LEU A 382 25.79 -6.41 33.06
N LEU A 383 26.55 -5.84 32.13
CA LEU A 383 28.00 -5.98 32.10
C LEU A 383 28.63 -5.36 33.35
N GLN A 384 28.15 -4.20 33.80
CA GLN A 384 28.67 -3.55 35.00
C GLN A 384 28.40 -4.35 36.28
N VAL A 385 27.20 -4.93 36.41
CA VAL A 385 26.87 -5.83 37.52
C VAL A 385 27.75 -7.08 37.49
N ILE A 386 27.98 -7.68 36.31
CA ILE A 386 28.85 -8.85 36.17
C ILE A 386 30.30 -8.51 36.54
N LEU A 387 30.81 -7.35 36.11
CA LEU A 387 32.15 -6.88 36.47
C LEU A 387 32.26 -6.69 37.99
N GLY A 388 31.30 -5.99 38.60
CA GLY A 388 31.28 -5.75 40.05
C GLY A 388 31.22 -7.03 40.89
N LEU A 389 30.57 -8.09 40.39
CA LEU A 389 30.41 -9.35 41.11
C LEU A 389 31.53 -10.38 40.85
N PHE A 390 32.06 -10.44 39.63
CA PHE A 390 32.89 -11.57 39.18
C PHE A 390 34.24 -11.18 38.57
N LEU A 391 34.42 -9.96 38.05
CA LEU A 391 35.54 -9.61 37.17
C LEU A 391 36.01 -8.16 37.35
N SER A 392 37.18 -7.94 37.94
CA SER A 392 37.79 -6.60 38.07
C SER A 392 38.67 -6.23 36.86
N SER A 393 38.13 -6.32 35.64
CA SER A 393 38.88 -5.95 34.43
C SER A 393 38.65 -4.50 34.03
N LEU A 394 39.68 -3.69 34.23
CA LEU A 394 39.70 -2.25 33.94
C LEU A 394 39.45 -1.97 32.44
N VAL A 395 39.95 -2.84 31.55
CA VAL A 395 39.72 -2.76 30.11
C VAL A 395 38.25 -2.94 29.75
N VAL A 396 37.57 -3.90 30.37
CA VAL A 396 36.16 -4.18 30.08
C VAL A 396 35.26 -3.08 30.63
N SER A 397 35.60 -2.50 31.79
CA SER A 397 34.93 -1.30 32.31
C SER A 397 35.02 -0.12 31.33
N TYR A 398 36.20 0.13 30.72
CA TYR A 398 36.32 1.18 29.71
C TYR A 398 35.51 0.91 28.44
N ILE A 399 35.46 -0.35 27.96
CA ILE A 399 34.61 -0.72 26.83
C ILE A 399 33.14 -0.42 27.13
N ALA A 400 32.67 -0.78 28.34
CA ALA A 400 31.31 -0.50 28.79
C ALA A 400 31.02 1.01 28.84
N ILE A 401 31.93 1.80 29.43
CA ILE A 401 31.83 3.26 29.51
C ILE A 401 31.71 3.87 28.10
N ILE A 402 32.64 3.54 27.20
CA ILE A 402 32.65 4.07 25.82
C ILE A 402 31.39 3.66 25.07
N ALA A 403 30.94 2.41 25.21
CA ALA A 403 29.75 1.92 24.53
C ALA A 403 28.49 2.69 24.97
N VAL A 404 28.29 2.87 26.27
CA VAL A 404 27.11 3.58 26.78
C VAL A 404 27.12 5.04 26.38
N THR A 405 28.25 5.74 26.54
CA THR A 405 28.33 7.16 26.17
C THR A 405 28.17 7.37 24.68
N ALA A 406 28.71 6.48 23.85
CA ALA A 406 28.51 6.50 22.41
C ALA A 406 27.03 6.31 22.03
N ILE A 407 26.32 5.37 22.64
CA ILE A 407 24.89 5.17 22.39
C ILE A 407 24.09 6.41 22.80
N VAL A 408 24.38 7.02 23.96
CA VAL A 408 23.70 8.23 24.43
C VAL A 408 23.91 9.40 23.47
N ILE A 409 25.15 9.65 23.05
CA ILE A 409 25.46 10.69 22.06
C ILE A 409 24.73 10.41 20.74
N HIS A 410 24.73 9.16 20.28
CA HIS A 410 24.05 8.76 19.06
C HIS A 410 22.54 9.04 19.13
N ILE A 411 21.89 8.72 20.25
CA ILE A 411 20.47 9.04 20.48
C ILE A 411 20.27 10.57 20.43
N LEU A 412 21.07 11.34 21.17
CA LEU A 412 20.91 12.80 21.25
C LEU A 412 20.98 13.48 19.87
N ILE A 413 21.88 13.02 19.00
CA ILE A 413 22.05 13.61 17.67
C ILE A 413 20.98 13.12 16.69
N SER A 414 20.60 11.84 16.75
CA SER A 414 19.67 11.24 15.78
C SER A 414 18.19 11.46 16.11
N LEU A 415 17.85 11.63 17.40
CA LEU A 415 16.47 11.71 17.87
C LEU A 415 15.68 12.88 17.23
N PRO A 416 16.22 14.10 17.07
CA PRO A 416 15.50 15.17 16.39
C PRO A 416 15.10 14.84 14.94
N ALA A 417 16.01 14.18 14.20
CA ALA A 417 15.75 13.76 12.82
C ALA A 417 14.69 12.64 12.76
N ILE A 418 14.74 11.70 13.70
CA ILE A 418 13.76 10.61 13.81
C ILE A 418 12.37 11.15 14.21
N LEU A 419 12.29 12.05 15.19
CA LEU A 419 11.05 12.67 15.63
C LEU A 419 10.40 13.48 14.52
N LYS A 420 11.19 14.28 13.80
CA LYS A 420 10.69 15.00 12.63
C LYS A 420 10.06 14.03 11.63
N ASN A 421 10.70 12.88 11.39
CA ASN A 421 10.24 11.87 10.45
C ASN A 421 8.96 11.16 10.89
N GLU A 422 8.77 10.93 12.18
CA GLU A 422 7.52 10.37 12.70
C GLU A 422 6.35 11.36 12.69
N ILE A 423 6.61 12.64 12.96
CA ILE A 423 5.56 13.67 13.01
C ILE A 423 5.12 14.11 11.61
N THR A 424 5.99 13.96 10.60
CA THR A 424 5.69 14.39 9.24
C THR A 424 4.69 13.44 8.59
N PHE A 425 3.46 13.92 8.44
CA PHE A 425 2.40 13.23 7.71
C PHE A 425 2.82 12.97 6.25
N ARG A 426 2.69 11.73 5.78
CA ARG A 426 3.03 11.28 4.42
C ARG A 426 1.76 10.88 3.67
N PRO A 427 1.23 11.76 2.80
CA PRO A 427 -0.02 11.55 2.08
C PRO A 427 -0.14 10.16 1.41
N LYS A 428 0.93 9.67 0.78
CA LYS A 428 0.91 8.40 0.04
C LYS A 428 0.73 7.14 0.91
N TYR A 429 1.15 7.18 2.18
CA TYR A 429 1.05 6.03 3.11
C TYR A 429 -0.03 6.25 4.17
N ASP A 430 -0.46 7.50 4.36
CA ASP A 430 -1.42 7.88 5.38
C ASP A 430 -2.85 8.09 4.81
N TYR A 431 -3.01 8.39 3.51
CA TYR A 431 -4.30 8.50 2.82
C TYR A 431 -4.72 7.26 2.01
N HIS A 432 -3.78 6.42 1.57
CA HIS A 432 -4.03 5.22 0.75
C HIS A 432 -3.51 3.97 1.45
#